data_AF-A0A5F1XZU8-F1
#
_entry.id   AF-A0A5F1XZU8-F1
#
_cell.length_a   1.000
_cell.length_b   1.000
_cell.length_c   1.000
_cell.angle_alpha   90.00
_cell.angle_beta   90.00
_cell.angle_gamma   90.00
#
_symmetry.space_group_name_H-M   'P 1'
#
loop_
_entity.id
_entity.type
_entity.pdbx_description
1 polymer ?
#
loop_
_entity_poly.entity_id
_entity_poly.type
_entity_poly.pdbx_seq_one_letter_code
_entity_poly.pdbx_strand_id
1 'polypeptide(L)'
;MKTAKESLRRIGSFRGNSSLKNASDFTLDIFSDHLIVYYKRLISLLERNNPSDSQEVYDTYYKIHLRMDEADKTFKEASEKFRMDFYE
;
A
#
# COMPACT_ATOMS: atom_id res chain seq x y z
N MET A 1 0.48 21.73 -3.61
CA MET A 1 -0.15 20.41 -3.39
C MET A 1 -0.04 20.08 -1.91
N LYS A 2 -1.14 20.23 -1.15
CA LYS A 2 -1.24 19.61 0.17
C LYS A 2 -1.15 18.11 -0.04
N THR A 3 -0.13 17.47 0.55
CA THR A 3 0.20 16.08 0.23
C THR A 3 -0.88 15.16 0.75
N ALA A 4 -1.18 14.06 0.04
CA ALA A 4 -2.09 13.01 0.54
C ALA A 4 -1.73 12.59 1.99
N LYS A 5 -0.43 12.68 2.34
CA LYS A 5 0.12 12.50 3.68
C LYS A 5 -0.46 13.45 4.74
N GLU A 6 -0.74 14.71 4.41
CA GLU A 6 -1.38 15.68 5.31
C GLU A 6 -2.88 15.40 5.48
N SER A 7 -3.56 14.99 4.40
CA SER A 7 -4.97 14.57 4.45
C SER A 7 -5.15 13.30 5.30
N LEU A 8 -4.23 12.34 5.18
CA LEU A 8 -4.20 11.11 5.97
C LEU A 8 -3.76 11.37 7.43
N ARG A 9 -2.84 12.32 7.68
CA ARG A 9 -2.54 12.78 9.04
C ARG A 9 -3.73 13.43 9.75
N ARG A 10 -4.66 14.08 9.03
CA ARG A 10 -5.91 14.57 9.62
C ARG A 10 -6.83 13.42 10.04
N ILE A 11 -6.83 12.28 9.35
CA ILE A 11 -7.45 11.03 9.85
C ILE A 11 -6.79 10.60 11.17
N GLY A 12 -5.48 10.83 11.33
CA GLY A 12 -4.75 10.59 12.59
C GLY A 12 -5.17 11.44 13.79
N SER A 13 -6.04 12.45 13.63
CA SER A 13 -6.69 13.16 14.76
C SER A 13 -7.95 12.44 15.28
N PHE A 14 -8.36 11.37 14.61
CA PHE A 14 -9.41 10.48 15.05
C PHE A 14 -8.90 9.66 16.24
N ARG A 15 -9.45 9.90 17.43
CA ARG A 15 -9.16 9.16 18.68
C ARG A 15 -9.68 7.71 18.67
N GLY A 16 -9.98 7.18 17.48
CA GLY A 16 -10.43 5.81 17.26
C GLY A 16 -9.25 4.87 17.14
N ASN A 17 -9.42 3.69 17.73
CA ASN A 17 -8.47 2.62 17.99
C ASN A 17 -7.12 2.70 17.24
N SER A 18 -6.02 2.64 18.00
CA SER A 18 -4.63 2.71 17.51
C SER A 18 -4.34 1.73 16.38
N SER A 19 -5.06 0.61 16.29
CA SER A 19 -4.94 -0.38 15.22
C SER A 19 -5.31 0.13 13.84
N LEU A 20 -6.39 0.91 13.67
CA LEU A 20 -6.79 1.42 12.34
C LEU A 20 -5.81 2.49 11.84
N LYS A 21 -5.36 3.36 12.75
CA LYS A 21 -4.31 4.33 12.44
C LYS A 21 -3.01 3.62 12.03
N ASN A 22 -2.56 2.64 12.80
CA ASN A 22 -1.35 1.88 12.48
C ASN A 22 -1.47 1.13 11.15
N ALA A 23 -2.64 0.55 10.85
CA ALA A 23 -2.89 -0.08 9.56
C ALA A 23 -2.85 0.94 8.40
N SER A 24 -3.39 2.13 8.61
CA SER A 24 -3.33 3.22 7.62
C SER A 24 -1.89 3.67 7.35
N ASP A 25 -1.09 3.85 8.41
CA ASP A 25 0.33 4.21 8.31
C ASP A 25 1.13 3.08 7.63
N PHE A 26 0.88 1.82 7.99
CA PHE A 26 1.49 0.66 7.35
C PHE A 26 1.17 0.55 5.85
N THR A 27 -0.10 0.74 5.47
CA THR A 27 -0.51 0.80 4.06
C THR A 27 0.26 1.90 3.33
N LEU A 28 0.36 3.09 3.92
CA LEU A 28 1.11 4.21 3.34
C LEU A 28 2.59 3.88 3.13
N ASP A 29 3.22 3.23 4.10
CA ASP A 29 4.63 2.83 4.02
C ASP A 29 4.84 1.79 2.91
N ILE A 30 3.93 0.82 2.74
CA ILE A 30 3.96 -0.11 1.60
C ILE A 30 3.93 0.65 0.27
N PHE A 31 3.06 1.66 0.15
CA PHE A 31 2.97 2.46 -1.07
C PHE A 31 4.25 3.27 -1.32
N SER A 32 4.78 3.96 -0.31
CA SER A 32 5.95 4.85 -0.49
C SER A 32 7.25 4.07 -0.72
N ASP A 33 7.44 2.97 -0.01
CA ASP A 33 8.76 2.34 0.11
C ASP A 33 8.91 1.12 -0.80
N HIS A 34 7.80 0.43 -1.12
CA HIS A 34 7.83 -0.76 -1.95
C HIS A 34 7.20 -0.53 -3.32
N LEU A 35 5.92 -0.14 -3.36
CA LEU A 35 5.17 -0.12 -4.62
C LEU A 35 5.74 0.89 -5.62
N ILE A 36 6.11 2.10 -5.19
CA ILE A 36 6.75 3.08 -6.08
C ILE A 36 8.04 2.53 -6.69
N VAL A 37 8.85 1.82 -5.92
CA VAL A 37 10.12 1.23 -6.39
C VAL A 37 9.85 0.14 -7.43
N TYR A 38 8.90 -0.76 -7.14
CA TYR A 38 8.57 -1.86 -8.05
C TYR A 38 7.90 -1.35 -9.34
N TYR A 39 7.00 -0.37 -9.26
CA TYR A 39 6.41 0.24 -10.45
C TYR A 39 7.46 0.93 -11.31
N LYS A 40 8.40 1.68 -10.72
CA LYS A 40 9.52 2.26 -11.47
C LYS A 40 10.36 1.19 -12.18
N ARG A 41 10.69 0.09 -11.47
CA ARG A 41 11.43 -1.02 -12.07
C ARG A 41 10.65 -1.66 -13.21
N LEU A 42 9.35 -1.92 -13.02
CA LEU A 42 8.48 -2.51 -14.02
C LEU A 42 8.42 -1.64 -15.29
N ILE A 43 8.21 -0.33 -15.13
CA ILE A 43 8.23 0.62 -16.25
C ILE A 43 9.56 0.55 -16.99
N SER A 44 10.70 0.61 -16.28
CA SER A 44 12.02 0.52 -16.91
C SER A 44 12.27 -0.81 -17.64
N LEU A 45 11.77 -1.93 -17.13
CA LEU A 45 11.90 -3.23 -17.80
C LEU A 45 11.04 -3.28 -19.07
N LEU A 46 9.81 -2.76 -19.01
CA LEU A 46 8.90 -2.69 -20.15
C LEU A 46 9.40 -1.74 -21.24
N GLU A 47 9.99 -0.60 -20.87
CA GLU A 47 10.57 0.37 -21.80
C GLU A 47 11.77 -0.19 -22.57
N ARG A 48 12.58 -1.05 -21.95
CA ARG A 48 13.69 -1.73 -22.62
C ARG A 48 13.21 -2.69 -23.71
N ASN A 49 11.99 -3.21 -23.56
CA ASN A 49 11.35 -4.14 -24.49
C ASN A 49 12.29 -5.31 -24.91
N ASN A 50 13.08 -5.81 -23.95
CA ASN A 50 14.04 -6.87 -24.20
C ASN A 50 13.41 -8.22 -23.82
N PRO A 51 13.32 -9.20 -24.75
CA PRO A 51 12.74 -10.51 -24.45
C PRO A 51 13.41 -11.24 -23.28
N SER A 52 14.71 -11.01 -23.01
CA SER A 52 15.39 -11.62 -21.85
C SER A 52 14.85 -11.17 -20.51
N ASP A 53 14.18 -10.02 -20.45
CA ASP A 53 13.67 -9.41 -19.22
C ASP A 53 12.30 -9.99 -18.81
N SER A 54 11.71 -10.87 -19.63
CA SER A 54 10.35 -11.41 -19.45
C SER A 54 10.11 -12.01 -18.05
N GLN A 55 11.07 -12.75 -17.51
CA GLN A 55 10.97 -13.30 -16.16
C GLN A 55 11.00 -12.19 -15.10
N GLU A 56 11.87 -11.20 -15.27
CA GLU A 56 12.00 -10.11 -14.29
C GLU A 56 10.75 -9.20 -14.29
N VAL A 57 10.13 -8.99 -15.45
CA VAL A 57 8.83 -8.31 -15.58
C VAL A 57 7.76 -9.04 -14.76
N TYR A 58 7.65 -10.36 -14.95
CA TYR A 58 6.71 -11.20 -14.21
C TYR A 58 6.95 -11.13 -12.71
N ASP A 59 8.20 -11.31 -12.26
CA ASP A 59 8.56 -11.29 -10.85
C ASP A 59 8.28 -9.92 -10.20
N THR A 60 8.56 -8.83 -10.92
CA THR A 60 8.29 -7.47 -10.43
C THR A 60 6.80 -7.21 -10.31
N TYR A 61 6.01 -7.66 -11.28
CA TYR A 61 4.56 -7.59 -11.24
C TYR A 61 3.97 -8.40 -10.08
N TYR A 62 4.49 -9.61 -9.85
CA TYR A 62 4.07 -10.45 -8.73
C TYR A 62 4.35 -9.80 -7.36
N LYS A 63 5.52 -9.15 -7.20
CA LYS A 63 5.85 -8.40 -5.96
C LYS A 63 4.91 -7.23 -5.70
N ILE A 64 4.47 -6.53 -6.74
CA ILE A 64 3.46 -5.46 -6.62
C ILE A 64 2.16 -6.02 -6.07
N HIS A 65 1.64 -7.08 -6.69
CA HIS A 65 0.40 -7.73 -6.25
C HIS A 65 0.48 -8.19 -4.80
N LEU A 66 1.54 -8.89 -4.44
CA LEU A 66 1.73 -9.40 -3.08
C LEU A 66 1.66 -8.28 -2.02
N ARG A 67 2.30 -7.14 -2.29
CA ARG A 67 2.29 -5.99 -1.37
C ARG A 67 0.95 -5.27 -1.33
N MET A 68 0.25 -5.20 -2.46
CA MET A 68 -1.11 -4.62 -2.49
C MET A 68 -2.10 -5.50 -1.72
N ASP A 69 -2.03 -6.82 -1.87
CA ASP A 69 -2.87 -7.77 -1.13
C ASP A 69 -2.60 -7.72 0.38
N GLU A 70 -1.32 -7.63 0.77
CA GLU A 70 -0.93 -7.46 2.18
C GLU A 70 -1.52 -6.17 2.76
N ALA A 71 -1.37 -5.04 2.06
CA ALA A 71 -1.89 -3.75 2.49
C ALA A 71 -3.43 -3.75 2.59
N ASP A 72 -4.12 -4.32 1.60
CA ASP A 72 -5.58 -4.43 1.56
C ASP A 72 -6.10 -5.29 2.71
N LYS A 73 -5.50 -6.46 2.93
CA LYS A 73 -5.87 -7.37 4.02
C LYS A 73 -5.71 -6.70 5.38
N THR A 74 -4.54 -6.12 5.67
CA THR A 74 -4.29 -5.46 6.96
C THR A 74 -5.24 -4.29 7.20
N PHE A 75 -5.54 -3.50 6.16
CA PHE A 75 -6.45 -2.37 6.29
C PHE A 75 -7.90 -2.83 6.51
N LYS A 76 -8.36 -3.85 5.78
CA LYS A 76 -9.71 -4.43 5.95
C LYS A 76 -9.90 -4.98 7.35
N GLU A 77 -8.97 -5.80 7.86
CA GLU A 77 -9.04 -6.36 9.22
C GLU A 77 -9.12 -5.26 10.28
N ALA A 78 -8.29 -4.22 10.15
CA ALA A 78 -8.31 -3.09 11.08
C ALA A 78 -9.60 -2.26 10.98
N SER A 79 -10.13 -2.08 9.76
CA SER A 79 -11.38 -1.37 9.51
C SER A 79 -12.59 -2.13 10.06
N GLU A 80 -12.63 -3.45 9.93
CA GLU A 80 -13.70 -4.29 10.48
C GLU A 80 -13.70 -4.24 12.00
N LYS A 81 -12.53 -4.39 12.63
CA LYS A 81 -12.40 -4.25 14.08
C LYS A 81 -12.86 -2.88 14.56
N PHE A 82 -12.41 -1.82 13.89
CA PHE A 82 -12.85 -0.46 14.21
C PHE A 82 -14.37 -0.29 14.07
N ARG A 83 -15.00 -0.90 13.06
CA ARG A 83 -16.46 -0.88 12.92
C ARG A 83 -17.15 -1.53 14.12
N MET A 84 -16.70 -2.72 14.54
CA MET A 84 -17.27 -3.44 15.68
C MET A 84 -17.13 -2.65 16.99
N ASP A 85 -15.98 -2.01 17.21
CA ASP A 85 -15.71 -1.28 18.47
C ASP A 85 -16.53 0.02 18.64
N PHE A 86 -17.09 0.59 17.56
CA PHE A 86 -17.71 1.92 17.57
C PHE A 86 -19.15 1.99 17.00
N TYR A 87 -19.65 0.93 16.37
CA TYR A 87 -20.99 0.89 15.76
C TYR A 87 -21.91 -0.23 16.29
N GLU A 88 -21.43 -1.08 17.21
CA GLU A 88 -22.25 -1.97 18.05
C GLU A 88 -22.24 -1.49 19.51
#